data_AF-A0A2W7QY86-F1
#
_entry.id   AF-A0A2W7QY86-F1
#
_cell.length_a   1.000
_cell.length_b   1.000
_cell.length_c   1.000
_cell.angle_alpha   90.00
_cell.angle_beta   90.00
_cell.angle_gamma   90.00
#
_symmetry.space_group_name_H-M   'P 1'
#
loop_
_entity.id
_entity.type
_entity.pdbx_description
1 polymer ?
#
loop_
_entity_poly.entity_id
_entity_poly.type
_entity_poly.pdbx_seq_one_letter_code
_entity_poly.pdbx_strand_id
1 'polypeptide(L)'
;MEGVRIWHDPKTSLLNEYNQLNACKNVFVTESASMTSTSSQNPILTFMALTARAATYVVEKLNGLILGVKSEGKEIIELENRE
;
A
#
# COMPACT_ATOMS: atom_id res chain seq x y z
N MET A 1 3.99 -4.36 19.36
CA MET A 1 5.03 -4.34 18.31
C MET A 1 4.86 -3.01 17.59
N GLU A 2 5.81 -2.06 17.68
CA GLU A 2 5.55 -0.64 17.34
C GLU A 2 6.70 0.03 16.55
N GLY A 3 7.12 -0.55 15.43
CA GLY A 3 8.19 0.05 14.61
C GLY A 3 7.68 1.04 13.57
N VAL A 4 6.55 0.72 12.92
CA VAL A 4 6.12 1.37 11.68
C VAL A 4 4.59 1.39 11.58
N ARG A 5 3.90 1.86 12.63
CA ARG A 5 2.43 1.80 12.72
C ARG A 5 1.70 2.46 11.54
N ILE A 6 0.50 1.97 11.26
CA ILE A 6 -0.50 2.55 10.35
C ILE A 6 -1.30 3.62 11.09
N TRP A 7 -1.50 4.79 10.48
CA TRP A 7 -2.44 5.82 10.95
C TRP A 7 -2.77 6.80 9.82
N HIS A 8 -3.70 7.71 10.09
CA HIS A 8 -4.08 8.77 9.16
C HIS A 8 -3.17 10.00 9.22
N ASP A 9 -2.69 10.39 10.41
CA ASP A 9 -1.81 11.55 10.56
C ASP A 9 -0.34 11.19 10.28
N PRO A 10 0.30 11.77 9.24
CA PRO A 10 1.69 11.51 8.91
C PRO A 10 2.69 12.05 9.94
N LYS A 11 2.30 12.99 10.82
CA LYS A 11 3.16 13.45 11.92
C LYS A 11 3.30 12.41 13.02
N THR A 12 2.29 11.57 13.17
CA THR A 12 2.23 10.53 14.20
C THR A 12 2.29 9.14 13.59
N SER A 13 2.70 8.98 12.34
CA SER A 13 2.71 7.67 11.68
C SER A 13 3.66 7.61 10.51
N LEU A 14 4.37 6.48 10.41
CA LEU A 14 5.25 6.23 9.29
C LEU A 14 4.47 5.73 8.07
N LEU A 15 3.37 5.00 8.27
CA LEU A 15 2.53 4.50 7.20
C LEU A 15 1.21 5.26 7.11
N ASN A 16 0.70 5.39 5.90
CA ASN A 16 -0.70 5.71 5.67
C ASN A 16 -1.58 4.45 5.81
N GLU A 17 -2.89 4.63 5.59
CA GLU A 17 -3.86 3.56 5.68
C GLU A 17 -3.57 2.37 4.76
N TYR A 18 -2.86 2.53 3.63
CA TYR A 18 -2.54 1.45 2.68
C TYR A 18 -1.19 0.77 2.92
N ASN A 19 -0.64 0.88 4.14
CA ASN A 19 0.68 0.32 4.48
C ASN A 19 1.84 0.95 3.67
N GLN A 20 1.64 2.12 3.08
CA GLN A 20 2.66 2.85 2.32
C GLN A 20 3.40 3.84 3.20
N LEU A 21 4.73 3.96 3.06
CA LEU A 21 5.49 4.98 3.77
C LEU A 21 5.07 6.40 3.35
N ASN A 22 4.85 7.25 4.36
CA ASN A 22 4.53 8.66 4.13
C ASN A 22 5.69 9.38 3.43
N ALA A 23 6.93 9.10 3.82
CA ALA A 23 8.15 9.68 3.24
C ALA A 23 8.56 9.04 1.90
N CYS A 24 8.20 7.78 1.63
CA CYS A 24 8.65 7.02 0.45
C CYS A 24 7.47 6.34 -0.24
N LYS A 25 6.96 6.91 -1.35
CA LYS A 25 5.71 6.46 -2.00
C LYS A 25 5.80 5.14 -2.76
N ASN A 26 6.97 4.57 -2.92
CA ASN A 26 7.21 3.28 -3.56
C ASN A 26 7.58 2.17 -2.56
N VAL A 27 7.46 2.43 -1.25
CA VAL A 27 7.81 1.47 -0.19
C VAL A 27 6.59 1.16 0.66
N PHE A 28 6.37 -0.12 0.91
CA PHE A 28 5.24 -0.65 1.67
C PHE A 28 5.71 -1.61 2.77
N VAL A 29 4.99 -1.64 3.90
CA VAL A 29 5.30 -2.49 5.05
C VAL A 29 4.02 -3.18 5.54
N THR A 30 3.89 -4.49 5.31
CA THR A 30 2.64 -5.24 5.53
C THR A 30 2.71 -6.30 6.64
N GLU A 31 3.78 -6.29 7.42
CA GLU A 31 4.04 -7.25 8.51
C GLU A 31 3.56 -6.70 9.87
N SER A 32 3.77 -7.48 10.93
CA SER A 32 3.46 -7.15 12.34
C SER A 32 3.92 -5.78 12.84
N ALA A 33 4.99 -5.20 12.30
CA ALA A 33 5.46 -3.85 12.66
C ALA A 33 4.49 -2.73 12.29
N SER A 34 3.54 -3.01 11.38
CA SER A 34 2.51 -2.07 10.92
C SER A 34 1.29 -1.98 11.85
N MET A 35 1.14 -2.92 12.79
CA MET A 35 0.02 -2.91 13.73
C MET A 35 0.24 -1.91 14.87
N THR A 36 -0.83 -1.25 15.30
CA THR A 36 -0.83 -0.36 16.48
C THR A 36 -0.87 -1.13 17.80
N SER A 37 -1.30 -2.39 17.77
CA SER A 37 -1.34 -3.29 18.91
C SER A 37 -1.17 -4.73 18.46
N THR A 38 -0.67 -5.60 19.34
CA THR A 38 -0.58 -7.02 19.05
C THR A 38 -1.93 -7.69 19.37
N SER A 39 -2.44 -8.53 18.47
CA SER A 39 -3.62 -9.36 18.75
C SER A 39 -3.29 -10.41 19.82
N SER A 40 -4.25 -10.73 20.68
CA SER A 40 -4.14 -11.85 21.64
C SER A 40 -4.26 -13.22 20.97
N GLN A 41 -4.71 -13.27 19.71
CA GLN A 41 -4.83 -14.46 18.87
C GLN A 41 -3.82 -14.41 17.72
N ASN A 42 -3.52 -15.57 17.12
CA ASN A 42 -2.59 -15.70 15.99
C ASN A 42 -2.97 -14.71 14.85
N PRO A 43 -2.17 -13.64 14.61
CA PRO A 43 -2.54 -12.55 13.72
C PRO A 43 -2.23 -12.81 12.23
N ILE A 44 -1.81 -14.03 11.85
CA ILE A 44 -1.38 -14.35 10.48
C ILE A 44 -2.43 -13.95 9.42
N LEU A 45 -3.71 -14.22 9.66
CA LEU A 45 -4.77 -13.87 8.71
C LEU A 45 -4.90 -12.35 8.53
N THR A 46 -4.67 -11.57 9.60
CA THR A 46 -4.65 -10.11 9.54
C THR A 46 -3.47 -9.63 8.70
N PHE A 47 -2.28 -10.21 8.84
CA PHE A 47 -1.12 -9.86 8.00
C PHE A 47 -1.36 -10.16 6.52
N MET A 48 -1.94 -11.31 6.21
CA MET A 48 -2.32 -11.66 4.84
C MET A 48 -3.34 -10.68 4.27
N ALA A 49 -4.36 -10.30 5.05
CA ALA A 49 -5.36 -9.32 4.62
C ALA A 49 -4.76 -7.92 4.38
N LEU A 50 -3.87 -7.45 5.26
CA LEU A 50 -3.15 -6.19 5.07
C LEU A 50 -2.26 -6.23 3.82
N THR A 51 -1.58 -7.35 3.58
CA THR A 51 -0.74 -7.56 2.40
C THR A 51 -1.56 -7.54 1.11
N ALA A 52 -2.68 -8.28 1.05
CA ALA A 52 -3.56 -8.28 -0.10
C ALA A 52 -4.10 -6.87 -0.41
N ARG A 53 -4.52 -6.13 0.62
CA ARG A 53 -5.01 -4.76 0.48
C ARG A 53 -3.96 -3.79 -0.06
N ALA A 54 -2.72 -3.86 0.45
CA ALA A 54 -1.62 -3.02 -0.04
C ALA A 54 -1.25 -3.37 -1.48
N ALA A 55 -1.24 -4.65 -1.84
CA ALA A 55 -0.99 -5.11 -3.22
C ALA A 55 -2.07 -4.60 -4.19
N THR A 56 -3.36 -4.71 -3.83
CA THR A 56 -4.46 -4.16 -4.63
C THR A 56 -4.28 -2.66 -4.86
N TYR A 57 -3.96 -1.90 -3.81
CA TYR A 57 -3.69 -0.47 -3.93
C TYR A 57 -2.53 -0.16 -4.89
N VAL A 58 -1.46 -0.95 -4.86
CA VAL A 58 -0.32 -0.80 -5.80
C VAL A 58 -0.76 -1.06 -7.23
N VAL A 59 -1.48 -2.15 -7.50
CA VAL A 59 -1.95 -2.50 -8.85
C VAL A 59 -2.89 -1.43 -9.40
N GLU A 60 -3.85 -0.97 -8.60
CA GLU A 60 -4.75 0.11 -8.99
C GLU A 60 -4.00 1.41 -9.29
N LYS A 61 -2.96 1.73 -8.51
CA LYS A 61 -2.12 2.90 -8.73
C LYS A 61 -1.31 2.79 -10.03
N LEU A 62 -0.74 1.63 -10.31
CA LEU A 62 -0.01 1.35 -11.55
C LEU A 62 -0.91 1.42 -12.79
N ASN A 63 -2.15 0.93 -12.67
CA ASN A 63 -3.14 0.97 -13.74
C ASN A 63 -3.82 2.34 -13.92
N GLY A 64 -3.45 3.34 -13.10
CA GLY A 64 -4.07 4.67 -13.11
C GLY A 64 -5.57 4.65 -12.74
N LEU A 65 -6.00 3.64 -11.97
CA LEU A 65 -7.38 3.49 -11.51
C LEU A 65 -7.65 4.31 -10.24
N ILE A 66 -6.59 4.72 -9.53
CA ILE A 66 -6.69 5.65 -8.41
C ILE A 66 -6.67 7.09 -8.94
N LEU A 67 -7.77 7.82 -8.69
CA LEU A 67 -8.00 9.20 -9.12
C LEU A 67 -6.79 10.10 -8.82
N GLY A 68 -6.16 10.65 -9.87
CA GLY A 68 -5.09 11.66 -9.76
C GLY A 68 -3.73 11.27 -10.36
N VAL A 69 -3.52 10.02 -10.78
CA VAL A 69 -2.32 9.64 -11.55
C VAL A 69 -2.66 9.73 -13.04
N LYS A 70 -2.28 10.82 -13.71
CA LYS A 70 -2.21 10.84 -15.18
C LYS A 70 -1.11 9.86 -15.58
N SER A 71 -1.49 8.66 -15.98
CA SER A 71 -0.57 7.67 -16.52
C SER A 71 -0.09 8.13 -17.89
N GLU A 72 1.04 8.85 -17.95
CA GLU A 72 1.77 9.08 -19.21
C GLU A 72 2.16 7.75 -19.89
N GLY A 73 2.18 6.64 -19.15
CA GLY A 73 2.44 5.29 -19.67
C GLY A 73 1.25 4.54 -20.26
N LYS A 74 0.00 5.07 -20.23
CA LYS A 74 -1.13 4.37 -20.90
C LYS A 74 -1.03 4.41 -22.43
N GLU A 75 -0.34 5.41 -22.97
CA GLU A 75 -0.11 5.53 -24.42
C GLU A 75 0.78 4.40 -24.95
N ILE A 76 1.75 3.93 -24.15
CA ILE A 76 2.72 2.90 -24.56
C ILE A 76 2.07 1.50 -24.59
N ILE A 77 1.23 1.16 -23.60
CA ILE A 77 0.60 -0.16 -23.50
C ILE A 77 -0.53 -0.34 -24.53
N GLU A 78 -1.23 0.73 -24.91
CA GLU A 78 -2.22 0.68 -26.01
C GLU A 78 -1.56 0.55 -27.39
N LEU A 79 -0.33 1.05 -27.56
CA LEU A 79 0.42 0.91 -28.82
C LEU A 79 0.99 -0.50 -28.99
N GLU A 80 1.42 -1.15 -27.91
CA GLU A 80 1.99 -2.52 -27.95
C GLU A 80 0.93 -3.62 -28.15
N ASN A 81 -0.37 -3.29 -27.96
CA ASN A 81 -1.50 -4.19 -28.25
C ASN A 81 -2.15 -3.95 -29.63
N ARG A 82 -1.54 -3.12 -30.49
CA ARG A 82 -2.00 -2.85 -31.86
C ARG A 82 -1.14 -3.47 -32.97
N GLU A 83 -0.23 -4.39 -32.62
CA GLU A 83 0.46 -5.27 -33.58
C GLU A 83 -0.09 -6.70 -33.54
#